data_AF-C0W494-F1
#
_entry.id   AF-C0W494-F1
#
_cell.length_a   1.000
_cell.length_b   1.000
_cell.length_c   1.000
_cell.angle_alpha   90.00
_cell.angle_beta   90.00
_cell.angle_gamma   90.00
#
_symmetry.space_group_name_H-M   'P 1'
#
loop_
_entity.id
_entity.type
_entity.pdbx_description
1 polymer ?
#
loop_
_entity_poly.entity_id
_entity_poly.type
_entity_poly.pdbx_seq_one_letter_code
_entity_poly.pdbx_strand_id
1 'polypeptide(L)' 'MSTGSPNPSPDGSQLVYLSYPSGTVSHPADLPVELWLLEVQGGRPRTLVRLFGGQGTMNVNSWSPDGTRFAFVAYPAA' A
#
# COMPACT_ATOMS: atom_id res chain seq x y z
N MET A 1 -6.02 10.74 6.85
CA MET A 1 -5.13 9.69 6.34
C MET A 1 -4.19 10.36 5.36
N SER A 2 -2.88 10.21 5.52
CA SER A 2 -1.94 10.53 4.45
C SER A 2 -1.81 9.27 3.60
N THR A 3 -2.10 9.35 2.31
CA THR A 3 -2.05 8.21 1.40
C THR A 3 -0.70 8.25 0.68
N GLY A 4 0.11 7.20 0.82
CA GLY A 4 1.33 7.06 0.01
C GLY A 4 0.99 6.93 -1.48
N SER A 5 2.01 6.99 -2.34
CA SER A 5 1.85 6.91 -3.80
C SER A 5 1.02 5.68 -4.20
N PRO A 6 -0.14 5.86 -4.88
CA PRO A 6 -1.02 4.77 -5.26
C PRO A 6 -0.39 3.94 -6.41
N ASN A 7 -0.48 2.61 -6.32
CA ASN A 7 0.09 1.67 -7.29
C ASN A 7 -1.01 0.90 -8.03
N PRO A 8 -1.39 1.31 -9.26
CA PRO A 8 -2.41 0.62 -10.06
C PRO A 8 -1.91 -0.71 -10.61
N SER A 9 -2.80 -1.71 -10.74
CA SER A 9 -2.53 -2.94 -11.48
C SER A 9 -2.26 -2.63 -12.96
N PRO A 10 -1.60 -3.54 -13.72
CA PRO A 10 -1.25 -3.29 -15.12
C PRO A 10 -2.45 -3.02 -16.03
N ASP A 11 -3.60 -3.64 -15.74
CA ASP A 11 -4.87 -3.45 -16.46
C ASP A 11 -5.68 -2.25 -15.90
N GLY A 12 -5.22 -1.62 -14.82
CA GLY A 12 -5.88 -0.51 -14.16
C GLY A 12 -7.18 -0.86 -13.46
N SER A 13 -7.52 -2.14 -13.29
CA SER A 13 -8.74 -2.56 -12.60
C SER A 13 -8.64 -2.43 -11.08
N GLN A 14 -7.43 -2.49 -10.54
CA GLN A 14 -7.15 -2.47 -9.11
C GLN A 14 -6.09 -1.42 -8.75
N LEU A 15 -6.09 -1.00 -7.49
CA LEU A 15 -5.09 -0.12 -6.91
C LEU A 15 -4.69 -0.63 -5.54
N VAL A 16 -3.38 -0.73 -5.29
CA VAL A 16 -2.84 -0.91 -3.93
C VAL A 16 -2.20 0.39 -3.45
N TYR A 17 -2.45 0.75 -2.20
CA TYR A 17 -1.83 1.92 -1.58
C TYR A 17 -1.46 1.65 -0.13
N LEU A 18 -0.44 2.38 0.34
CA LEU A 18 0.00 2.36 1.73
C LEU A 18 -0.72 3.47 2.50
N SER A 19 -1.36 3.09 3.61
CA SER A 19 -2.06 4.01 4.52
C SER A 19 -1.29 4.15 5.82
N TYR A 20 -1.15 5.41 6.26
CA TYR A 20 -0.51 5.77 7.52
C TYR A 20 -1.54 6.07 8.62
N PRO A 21 -1.17 5.90 9.91
CA PRO A 21 -1.99 6.35 11.03
C PRO A 21 -2.46 7.81 10.86
N SER A 22 -3.64 8.12 11.38
CA SER A 22 -4.17 9.48 11.34
C SER A 22 -3.23 10.47 12.05
N GLY A 23 -3.05 11.65 11.48
CA GLY A 23 -2.12 12.66 12.00
C GLY A 23 -0.65 12.46 11.60
N THR A 24 -0.32 11.40 10.86
CA THR A 24 1.04 11.24 10.30
C THR A 24 1.34 12.37 9.32
N VAL A 25 2.46 13.06 9.55
CA VAL A 25 2.99 14.10 8.66
C VAL A 25 4.08 13.48 7.79
N SER A 26 4.08 13.79 6.49
CA SER A 26 4.95 13.16 5.49
C SER A 26 4.72 11.63 5.39
N HIS A 27 5.77 10.87 5.11
CA HIS A 27 5.75 9.42 4.92
C HIS A 27 6.96 8.81 5.67
N PRO A 28 6.98 8.80 7.01
CA PRO A 28 8.11 8.27 7.77
C PRO A 28 8.18 6.73 7.70
N ALA A 29 9.32 6.17 8.10
CA ALA A 29 9.46 4.74 8.37
C ALA A 29 8.91 4.40 9.77
N ASP A 30 8.92 3.10 10.12
CA ASP A 30 8.75 2.62 11.49
C ASP A 30 7.39 2.93 12.16
N LEU A 31 6.31 2.85 11.39
CA LEU A 31 4.93 3.04 11.85
C LEU A 31 4.06 1.80 11.63
N PRO A 32 2.96 1.65 12.39
CA PRO A 32 1.92 0.66 12.10
C PRO A 32 1.12 1.12 10.88
N VAL A 33 1.50 0.62 9.69
CA VAL A 33 0.90 0.98 8.41
C VAL A 33 0.02 -0.15 7.89
N GLU A 34 -0.83 0.19 6.92
CA GLU A 34 -1.72 -0.77 6.29
C GLU A 34 -1.61 -0.72 4.76
N LEU A 35 -1.58 -1.88 4.11
CA LEU A 35 -1.77 -2.00 2.67
C LEU A 35 -3.24 -2.23 2.36
N TRP A 36 -3.78 -1.40 1.49
CA TRP A 36 -5.18 -1.44 1.09
C TRP A 36 -5.30 -1.76 -0.39
N LEU A 37 -6.34 -2.52 -0.74
CA LEU A 37 -6.77 -2.78 -2.12
C LEU A 37 -8.07 -2.04 -2.40
N LEU A 38 -8.13 -1.40 -3.56
CA LEU A 38 -9.31 -0.74 -4.11
C LEU A 38 -9.60 -1.28 -5.51
N GLU A 39 -10.85 -1.63 -5.77
CA GLU A 39 -11.36 -1.92 -7.12
C GLU A 39 -11.78 -0.60 -7.79
N VAL A 40 -11.25 -0.30 -8.99
CA VAL A 40 -11.44 0.99 -9.67
C VAL A 40 -12.87 1.18 -10.16
N GLN A 41 -13.54 0.12 -10.59
CA GLN A 41 -14.94 0.14 -11.04
C GLN A 41 -15.96 0.26 -9.90
N GLY A 42 -15.48 0.45 -8.67
CA GLY A 42 -16.30 0.49 -7.47
C GLY A 42 -16.19 -0.78 -6.66
N GLY A 43 -16.32 -0.61 -5.34
CA GLY A 43 -16.10 -1.65 -4.36
C GLY A 43 -15.73 -1.02 -3.03
N ARG A 44 -15.90 -1.76 -1.94
CA ARG A 44 -15.39 -1.30 -0.65
C ARG A 44 -13.87 -1.53 -0.61
N PRO A 45 -13.07 -0.49 -0.34
CA PRO A 45 -11.65 -0.70 -0.06
C PRO A 45 -11.49 -1.73 1.06
N ARG A 46 -10.47 -2.59 0.96
CA ARG A 46 -10.18 -3.58 2.00
C ARG A 46 -8.71 -3.59 2.36
N THR A 47 -8.43 -3.76 3.64
CA THR A 47 -7.08 -4.02 4.13
C THR A 47 -6.62 -5.40 3.66
N LEU A 48 -5.44 -5.47 3.04
CA LEU A 48 -4.77 -6.72 2.69
C LEU A 48 -3.83 -7.17 3.80
N VAL A 49 -3.01 -6.23 4.30
CA VAL A 49 -1.97 -6.50 5.30
C VAL A 49 -1.88 -5.32 6.27
N ARG A 50 -1.70 -5.64 7.56
CA ARG A 50 -1.27 -4.69 8.59
C ARG A 50 0.15 -5.06 8.99
N LEU A 51 1.05 -4.09 9.02
CA LEU A 51 2.46 -4.34 9.26
C LEU A 51 3.15 -3.15 9.92
N PHE A 52 4.29 -3.43 10.55
CA PHE A 52 5.26 -2.40 10.89
C PHE A 52 6.06 -2.04 9.62
N GLY A 53 6.10 -0.76 9.28
CA GLY A 53 6.63 -0.30 7.99
C GLY A 53 6.51 1.21 7.80
N GLY A 54 6.41 1.65 6.55
CA GLY A 54 6.29 3.08 6.20
C GLY A 54 7.05 3.39 4.93
N GLN A 55 7.89 4.43 4.95
CA GLN A 55 8.82 4.68 3.84
C GLN A 55 9.64 3.43 3.56
N GLY A 56 9.65 2.97 2.30
CA GLY A 56 10.36 1.75 1.91
C GLY A 56 9.51 0.48 1.89
N THR A 57 8.31 0.48 2.50
CA THR A 57 7.38 -0.66 2.39
C THR A 57 6.88 -0.84 0.96
N MET A 58 6.46 0.27 0.32
CA MET A 58 6.00 0.28 -1.06
C MET A 58 6.13 1.70 -1.62
N ASN A 59 7.07 1.91 -2.54
CA ASN A 59 7.40 3.24 -3.08
C ASN A 59 7.12 3.38 -4.58
N VAL A 60 7.21 2.27 -5.31
CA VAL A 60 7.02 2.19 -6.76
C VAL A 60 6.10 1.03 -7.10
N ASN A 61 5.54 1.09 -8.30
CA ASN A 61 4.63 0.08 -8.78
C ASN A 61 5.34 -1.29 -8.86
N SER A 62 4.82 -2.25 -8.11
CA SER A 62 5.45 -3.57 -7.90
C SER A 62 4.49 -4.71 -8.24
N TRP A 63 3.50 -4.47 -9.10
CA TRP A 63 2.59 -5.50 -9.59
C TRP A 63 3.28 -6.47 -10.56
N SER A 64 2.89 -7.74 -10.50
CA SER A 64 3.23 -8.72 -11.53
C SER A 64 2.61 -8.31 -12.87
N PRO A 65 3.21 -8.68 -14.02
CA PRO A 65 2.67 -8.33 -15.34
C PRO A 65 1.25 -8.86 -15.58
N ASP A 66 0.90 -9.99 -14.96
CA ASP A 66 -0.45 -10.58 -15.02
C ASP A 66 -1.47 -9.90 -14.08
N GLY A 67 -1.05 -8.92 -13.28
CA GLY A 67 -1.92 -8.18 -12.35
C GLY A 67 -2.45 -9.00 -11.16
N THR A 68 -2.02 -10.24 -10.98
CA THR A 68 -2.56 -11.10 -9.92
C THR A 68 -1.86 -10.96 -8.56
N ARG A 69 -0.66 -10.37 -8.55
CA ARG A 69 0.22 -10.28 -7.38
C ARG A 69 0.96 -8.95 -7.38
N PHE A 70 1.44 -8.54 -6.21
CA PHE A 70 2.37 -7.42 -6.07
C PHE A 70 3.37 -7.71 -4.95
N ALA A 71 4.54 -7.07 -5.02
CA ALA A 71 5.57 -7.17 -3.99
C ALA A 71 5.51 -5.96 -3.03
N PHE A 72 5.87 -6.20 -1.77
CA PHE A 72 6.06 -5.17 -0.75
C PHE A 72 7.16 -5.60 0.23
N VAL A 73 7.72 -4.66 0.97
CA VAL A 73 8.74 -4.91 1.99
C VAL A 73 8.14 -4.78 3.39
N ALA A 74 8.37 -5.79 4.22
CA ALA A 74 8.10 -5.75 5.65
C ALA A 74 9.40 -6.03 6.42
N TYR A 75 9.57 -5.38 7.56
CA TYR A 75 10.72 -5.54 8.43
C TYR A 75 10.26 -5.56 9.90
N PRO A 76 11.02 -6.22 10.80
CA PRO A 76 10.71 -6.19 12.23
C PRO A 76 10.96 -4.79 12.80
N ALA A 77 10.28 -4.47 13.91
CA ALA A 77 10.70 -3.34 14.73
C ALA A 77 12.10 -3.61 15.29
N ALA A 78 12.95 -2.58 15.31
CA ALA A 78 14.29 -2.64 15.91
C ALA A 78 14.23 -2.79 17.44
#